data_AF-A0A7J5BIZ1-F1
#
_entry.id   AF-A0A7J5BIZ1-F1
#
_cell.length_a   1.000
_cell.length_b   1.000
_cell.length_c   1.000
_cell.angle_alpha   90.00
_cell.angle_beta   90.00
_cell.angle_gamma   90.00
#
_symmetry.space_group_name_H-M   'P 1'
#
loop_
_entity.id
_entity.type
_entity.pdbx_description
1 polymer ?
#
loop_
_entity_poly.entity_id
_entity_poly.type
_entity_poly.pdbx_seq_one_letter_code
_entity_poly.pdbx_strand_id
1 'polypeptide(L)'
;MSEVESKPAAVVEDETGADVVARASDAPQTGHPAADHSLKAALAAGGTRRDWFAGRFRAYLALSKPRIIELLLVTTVPTMILAAHGIPNIWLVLNTLIGGTLSAASANAFNCYLDRDIDRLMKRTQHRPLVTGELTDRQALAFSWIAGLVSIGWLWATTNWFAAFLSAFAIFFYVVVYTMLLKRRTSQNIVWGGIAGCMPVFIGWAAVTESLSWESLILFGLIFLWTPPHYWPLAVKYRDDYSTADVPMLPVVRGRSVVGLQIVLYTWALVACSLLLVPIGGMGWIYTVTAVLSGGWFMWQTHALYSESLRGDGSRSMTVFHGSIAYLSLLFLAVAVDPLLYLPL
;
A
#
# COMPACT_ATOMS: atom_id res chain seq x y z
N MET A 1 9.67 45.79 -53.51
CA MET A 1 10.79 46.10 -52.58
C MET A 1 10.48 45.36 -51.29
N SER A 2 11.04 44.20 -50.96
CA SER A 2 12.24 43.51 -51.43
C SER A 2 11.95 42.03 -51.75
N GLU A 3 12.50 41.62 -52.89
CA GLU A 3 12.91 40.27 -53.32
C GLU A 3 13.62 39.45 -52.21
N VAL A 4 13.84 38.13 -52.24
CA VAL A 4 13.64 36.94 -53.12
C VAL A 4 14.15 35.76 -52.22
N GLU A 5 13.61 34.54 -52.24
CA GLU A 5 14.10 33.37 -53.00
C GLU A 5 13.26 32.15 -52.51
N SER A 6 12.28 31.60 -53.23
CA SER A 6 12.27 30.70 -54.41
C SER A 6 12.88 29.29 -54.23
N LYS A 7 12.02 28.33 -53.84
CA LYS A 7 11.75 26.97 -54.42
C LYS A 7 12.93 25.95 -54.61
N PRO A 8 12.69 24.66 -54.96
CA PRO A 8 11.47 23.85 -55.00
C PRO A 8 11.60 22.42 -54.40
N ALA A 9 10.48 21.69 -54.46
CA ALA A 9 10.36 20.25 -54.25
C ALA A 9 11.22 19.39 -55.20
N ALA A 10 11.66 18.23 -54.72
CA ALA A 10 12.05 17.09 -55.54
C ALA A 10 11.57 15.78 -54.87
N VAL A 11 10.71 15.07 -55.60
CA VAL A 11 10.40 13.65 -55.44
C VAL A 11 11.39 12.89 -56.29
N VAL A 12 12.07 11.88 -55.73
CA VAL A 12 12.67 10.76 -56.46
C VAL A 12 12.49 9.51 -55.60
N GLU A 13 11.71 8.56 -56.10
CA GLU A 13 11.70 7.15 -55.70
C GLU A 13 12.99 6.46 -56.21
N ASP A 14 13.58 5.54 -55.44
CA ASP A 14 13.83 4.16 -55.90
C ASP A 14 14.30 3.26 -54.72
N GLU A 15 14.11 1.96 -54.93
CA GLU A 15 14.03 0.82 -54.03
C GLU A 15 15.33 0.37 -53.32
N THR A 16 15.09 -0.50 -52.33
CA THR A 16 15.88 -1.65 -51.83
C THR A 16 16.41 -1.53 -50.40
N GLY A 17 15.78 -2.30 -49.51
CA GLY A 17 16.19 -2.41 -48.11
C GLY A 17 15.11 -3.09 -47.27
N ALA A 18 14.88 -4.37 -47.55
CA ALA A 18 14.12 -5.24 -46.67
C ALA A 18 14.79 -5.25 -45.29
N ASP A 19 14.12 -4.72 -44.25
CA ASP A 19 14.48 -4.99 -42.87
C ASP A 19 13.22 -5.12 -41.99
N VAL A 20 12.75 -6.37 -41.94
CA VAL A 20 12.31 -7.09 -40.74
C VAL A 20 11.52 -6.26 -39.71
N VAL A 21 10.24 -6.05 -39.99
CA VAL A 21 9.21 -5.91 -38.95
C VAL A 21 9.04 -7.29 -38.31
N ALA A 22 9.81 -7.55 -37.24
CA ALA A 22 9.65 -8.73 -36.42
C ALA A 22 8.26 -8.69 -35.75
N ARG A 23 7.32 -9.46 -36.31
CA ARG A 23 6.10 -9.90 -35.63
C ARG A 23 6.51 -10.50 -34.29
N ALA A 24 6.12 -9.85 -33.19
CA ALA A 24 6.12 -10.46 -31.88
C ALA A 24 5.26 -11.74 -31.98
N SER A 25 5.92 -12.88 -31.94
CA SER A 25 5.31 -14.19 -32.04
C SER A 25 4.40 -14.42 -30.84
N ASP A 26 3.10 -14.63 -31.12
CA ASP A 26 2.21 -15.41 -30.27
C ASP A 26 2.79 -16.82 -30.13
N ALA A 27 3.56 -17.03 -29.06
CA ALA A 27 3.92 -18.36 -28.59
C ALA A 27 3.21 -18.61 -27.27
N PRO A 28 2.35 -19.64 -27.16
CA PRO A 28 1.78 -20.02 -25.89
C PRO A 28 2.92 -20.48 -24.97
N GLN A 29 3.13 -19.78 -23.85
CA GLN A 29 4.07 -20.22 -22.81
C GLN A 29 3.52 -21.48 -22.12
N THR A 30 3.67 -22.62 -22.77
CA THR A 30 3.38 -23.94 -22.20
C THR A 30 4.45 -24.31 -21.18
N GLY A 31 4.05 -24.35 -19.91
CA GLY A 31 4.59 -25.19 -18.82
C GLY A 31 6.12 -25.31 -18.69
N HIS A 32 6.73 -24.46 -17.87
CA HIS A 32 8.10 -24.69 -17.38
C HIS A 32 8.14 -25.70 -16.21
N PRO A 33 8.96 -26.79 -16.28
CA PRO A 33 9.34 -27.58 -15.11
C PRO A 33 10.46 -26.84 -14.34
N ALA A 34 10.10 -25.73 -13.67
CA ALA A 34 11.04 -24.67 -13.32
C ALA A 34 11.95 -24.91 -12.09
N ALA A 35 11.49 -25.65 -11.07
CA ALA A 35 12.22 -25.69 -9.79
C ALA A 35 13.51 -26.50 -9.89
N ASP A 36 13.43 -27.69 -10.48
CA ASP A 36 14.53 -28.67 -10.53
C ASP A 36 15.66 -28.24 -11.49
N HIS A 37 15.29 -27.61 -12.61
CA HIS A 37 16.26 -27.01 -13.52
C HIS A 37 16.95 -25.77 -12.92
N SER A 38 16.24 -24.94 -12.16
CA SER A 38 16.83 -23.74 -11.55
C SER A 38 17.86 -24.06 -10.46
N LEU A 39 17.61 -25.10 -9.65
CA LEU A 39 18.58 -25.55 -8.65
C LEU A 39 19.81 -26.16 -9.30
N LYS A 40 19.62 -27.02 -10.32
CA LYS A 40 20.72 -27.62 -11.09
C LYS A 40 21.60 -26.55 -11.76
N ALA A 41 20.99 -25.52 -12.35
CA ALA A 41 21.72 -24.40 -12.95
C ALA A 41 22.51 -23.58 -11.91
N ALA A 42 21.92 -23.28 -10.74
CA ALA A 42 22.60 -22.54 -9.68
C ALA A 42 23.79 -23.31 -9.09
N LEU A 43 23.65 -24.63 -8.93
CA LEU A 43 24.73 -25.51 -8.49
C LEU A 43 25.83 -25.62 -9.57
N ALA A 44 25.45 -25.68 -10.86
CA ALA A 44 26.40 -25.70 -11.98
C ALA A 44 27.20 -24.39 -12.10
N ALA A 45 26.64 -23.26 -11.67
CA ALA A 45 27.31 -21.96 -11.59
C ALA A 45 28.21 -21.78 -10.34
N GLY A 46 28.43 -22.85 -9.55
CA GLY A 46 29.29 -22.82 -8.36
C GLY A 46 28.63 -22.35 -7.07
N GLY A 47 27.30 -22.12 -7.06
CA GLY A 47 26.55 -21.78 -5.86
C GLY A 47 26.28 -22.99 -4.95
N THR A 48 25.98 -22.76 -3.68
CA THR A 48 25.57 -23.85 -2.77
C THR A 48 24.05 -24.03 -2.74
N ARG A 49 23.56 -25.22 -2.35
CA ARG A 49 22.12 -25.43 -2.09
C ARG A 49 21.57 -24.43 -1.07
N ARG A 50 22.37 -24.12 -0.03
CA ARG A 50 22.00 -23.17 1.02
C ARG A 50 21.77 -21.77 0.46
N ASP A 51 22.63 -21.31 -0.44
CA ASP A 51 22.50 -20.00 -1.08
C ASP A 51 21.26 -19.94 -1.98
N TRP A 52 20.98 -21.02 -2.71
CA TRP A 52 19.75 -21.13 -3.51
C TRP A 52 18.49 -21.05 -2.65
N PHE A 53 18.41 -21.82 -1.56
CA PHE A 53 17.27 -21.77 -0.64
C PHE A 53 17.13 -20.40 0.03
N ALA A 54 18.25 -19.79 0.43
CA ALA A 54 18.25 -18.45 1.01
C ALA A 54 17.76 -17.39 0.00
N GLY A 55 18.18 -17.48 -1.26
CA GLY A 55 17.69 -16.63 -2.35
C GLY A 55 16.18 -16.78 -2.58
N ARG A 56 15.69 -18.02 -2.65
CA ARG A 56 14.25 -18.31 -2.77
C ARG A 56 13.43 -17.77 -1.60
N PHE A 57 13.92 -17.95 -0.37
CA PHE A 57 13.27 -17.43 0.82
C PHE A 57 13.19 -15.90 0.80
N ARG A 58 14.30 -15.22 0.43
CA ARG A 58 14.32 -13.76 0.25
C ARG A 58 13.33 -13.30 -0.82
N ALA A 59 13.20 -14.04 -1.91
CA ALA A 59 12.24 -13.72 -2.97
C ALA A 59 10.78 -13.79 -2.44
N TYR A 60 10.41 -14.85 -1.71
CA TYR A 60 9.07 -14.94 -1.10
C TYR A 60 8.85 -13.87 -0.02
N LEU A 61 9.85 -13.57 0.81
CA LEU A 61 9.77 -12.46 1.77
C LEU A 61 9.55 -11.11 1.07
N ALA A 62 10.20 -10.89 -0.07
CA ALA A 62 10.01 -9.68 -0.86
C ALA A 62 8.57 -9.58 -1.43
N LEU A 63 7.92 -10.70 -1.77
CA LEU A 63 6.49 -10.70 -2.14
C LEU A 63 5.60 -10.26 -0.98
N SER A 64 5.93 -10.66 0.25
CA SER A 64 5.15 -10.31 1.44
C SER A 64 5.23 -8.83 1.83
N LYS A 65 6.24 -8.10 1.33
CA LYS A 65 6.50 -6.67 1.62
C LYS A 65 6.51 -6.36 3.13
N PRO A 66 7.55 -6.76 3.86
CA PRO A 66 7.55 -6.72 5.33
C PRO A 66 7.35 -5.33 5.96
N ARG A 67 7.68 -4.25 5.27
CA ARG A 67 7.38 -2.88 5.74
C ARG A 67 5.89 -2.57 5.85
N ILE A 68 5.03 -3.28 5.09
CA ILE A 68 3.57 -3.15 5.22
C ILE A 68 3.09 -3.84 6.51
N ILE A 69 3.81 -4.85 6.98
CA ILE A 69 3.53 -5.56 8.25
C ILE A 69 3.83 -4.64 9.45
N GLU A 70 4.87 -3.82 9.36
CA GLU A 70 5.19 -2.83 10.41
C GLU A 70 4.04 -1.83 10.61
N LEU A 71 3.42 -1.37 9.52
CA LEU A 71 2.26 -0.49 9.60
C LEU A 71 1.06 -1.19 10.28
N LEU A 72 0.92 -2.50 10.03
CA LEU A 72 -0.08 -3.36 10.65
C LEU A 72 0.11 -3.43 12.18
N LEU A 73 1.36 -3.45 12.68
CA LEU A 73 1.66 -3.37 14.11
C LEU A 73 1.20 -2.04 14.72
N VAL A 74 1.50 -0.94 14.03
CA VAL A 74 1.19 0.42 14.49
C VAL A 74 -0.32 0.64 14.65
N THR A 75 -1.14 0.03 13.79
CA THR A 75 -2.59 0.24 13.85
C THR A 75 -3.33 -0.82 14.65
N THR A 76 -2.92 -2.09 14.54
CA THR A 76 -3.69 -3.22 15.10
C THR A 76 -3.53 -3.29 16.62
N VAL A 77 -2.30 -3.20 17.13
CA VAL A 77 -2.05 -3.38 18.57
C VAL A 77 -2.70 -2.29 19.42
N PRO A 78 -2.55 -0.98 19.09
CA PRO A 78 -3.26 0.05 19.84
C PRO A 78 -4.79 -0.08 19.77
N THR A 79 -5.32 -0.52 18.62
CA THR A 79 -6.75 -0.79 18.48
C THR A 79 -7.19 -1.90 19.42
N MET A 80 -6.43 -2.99 19.53
CA MET A 80 -6.72 -4.08 20.46
C MET A 80 -6.63 -3.64 21.93
N ILE A 81 -5.69 -2.74 22.27
CA ILE A 81 -5.57 -2.18 23.62
C ILE A 81 -6.79 -1.32 23.97
N LEU A 82 -7.21 -0.45 23.06
CA LEU A 82 -8.42 0.35 23.26
C LEU A 82 -9.65 -0.55 23.38
N ALA A 83 -9.79 -1.55 22.50
CA ALA A 83 -10.91 -2.48 22.51
C ALA A 83 -11.01 -3.31 23.81
N ALA A 84 -9.86 -3.62 24.41
CA ALA A 84 -9.80 -4.35 25.68
C ALA A 84 -9.97 -3.44 26.91
N HIS A 85 -9.98 -2.12 26.73
CA HIS A 85 -9.85 -1.12 27.81
C HIS A 85 -8.69 -1.46 28.77
N GLY A 86 -7.57 -1.91 28.22
CA GLY A 86 -6.45 -2.48 28.99
C GLY A 86 -5.48 -3.26 28.12
N ILE A 87 -4.58 -4.03 28.75
CA ILE A 87 -3.65 -4.88 28.01
C ILE A 87 -4.39 -6.18 27.61
N PRO A 88 -4.64 -6.43 26.31
CA PRO A 88 -5.26 -7.66 25.86
C PRO A 88 -4.32 -8.86 26.10
N ASN A 89 -4.89 -10.07 26.05
CA ASN A 89 -4.08 -11.29 26.14
C ASN A 89 -2.97 -11.28 25.07
N ILE A 90 -1.71 -11.40 25.50
CA ILE A 90 -0.55 -11.31 24.61
C ILE A 90 -0.57 -12.37 23.50
N TRP A 91 -1.08 -13.57 23.79
CA TRP A 91 -1.24 -14.63 22.78
C TRP A 91 -2.29 -14.27 21.74
N LEU A 92 -3.39 -13.62 22.14
CA LEU A 92 -4.39 -13.11 21.21
C LEU A 92 -3.78 -12.05 20.28
N VAL A 93 -2.98 -11.13 20.83
CA VAL A 93 -2.26 -10.13 20.03
C VAL A 93 -1.31 -10.80 19.04
N LEU A 94 -0.46 -11.72 19.50
CA LEU A 94 0.49 -12.43 18.64
C LEU A 94 -0.23 -13.22 17.54
N ASN A 95 -1.29 -13.94 17.88
CA ASN A 95 -2.08 -14.71 16.93
C ASN A 95 -2.76 -13.81 15.88
N THR A 96 -3.30 -12.67 16.30
CA THR A 96 -3.91 -11.67 15.42
C THR A 96 -2.86 -11.09 14.46
N LEU A 97 -1.66 -10.78 14.96
CA LEU A 97 -0.56 -10.25 14.15
C LEU A 97 -0.02 -11.27 13.15
N ILE A 98 0.10 -12.55 13.54
CA ILE A 98 0.50 -13.63 12.62
C ILE A 98 -0.55 -13.78 11.52
N GLY A 99 -1.82 -13.86 11.88
CA GLY A 99 -2.93 -13.97 10.92
C GLY A 99 -2.99 -12.78 9.97
N GLY A 100 -2.94 -11.55 10.51
CA GLY A 100 -2.94 -10.32 9.73
C GLY A 100 -1.72 -10.18 8.81
N THR A 101 -0.54 -10.61 9.28
CA THR A 101 0.68 -10.66 8.48
C THR A 101 0.53 -11.59 7.28
N LEU A 102 0.00 -12.80 7.49
CA LEU A 102 -0.23 -13.76 6.42
C LEU A 102 -1.29 -13.25 5.42
N SER A 103 -2.31 -12.54 5.91
CA SER A 103 -3.34 -11.88 5.09
C SER A 103 -2.72 -10.82 4.17
N ALA A 104 -1.91 -9.93 4.75
CA ALA A 104 -1.18 -8.91 4.00
C ALA A 104 -0.19 -9.53 3.01
N ALA A 105 0.50 -10.61 3.38
CA ALA A 105 1.41 -11.33 2.49
C ALA A 105 0.67 -11.92 1.28
N SER A 106 -0.49 -12.55 1.49
CA SER A 106 -1.36 -13.06 0.43
C SER A 106 -1.80 -11.95 -0.52
N ALA A 107 -2.36 -10.87 0.03
CA ALA A 107 -2.85 -9.74 -0.73
C ALA A 107 -1.73 -9.07 -1.56
N ASN A 108 -0.54 -8.90 -0.97
CA ASN A 108 0.63 -8.36 -1.65
C ASN A 108 1.17 -9.26 -2.76
N ALA A 109 1.18 -10.57 -2.53
CA ALA A 109 1.62 -11.54 -3.53
C ALA A 109 0.67 -11.57 -4.75
N PHE A 110 -0.64 -11.56 -4.52
CA PHE A 110 -1.63 -11.38 -5.59
C PHE A 110 -1.44 -10.06 -6.32
N ASN A 111 -1.20 -8.97 -5.60
CA ASN A 111 -0.95 -7.67 -6.20
C ASN A 111 0.29 -7.68 -7.11
N CYS A 112 1.42 -8.23 -6.66
CA CYS A 112 2.62 -8.39 -7.48
C CYS A 112 2.36 -9.26 -8.72
N TYR A 113 1.54 -10.31 -8.60
CA TYR A 113 1.17 -11.16 -9.73
C TYR A 113 0.32 -10.40 -10.76
N LEU A 114 -0.71 -9.68 -10.31
CA LEU A 114 -1.62 -8.93 -11.17
C LEU A 114 -0.97 -7.68 -11.80
N ASP A 115 0.05 -7.12 -11.16
CA ASP A 115 0.75 -5.91 -11.61
C ASP A 115 2.07 -6.18 -12.35
N ARG A 116 2.43 -7.45 -12.59
CA ARG A 116 3.71 -7.84 -13.19
C ARG A 116 4.03 -7.19 -14.54
N ASP A 117 3.01 -6.85 -15.32
CA ASP A 117 3.10 -6.17 -16.61
C ASP A 117 3.48 -4.69 -16.44
N ILE A 118 2.82 -3.97 -15.54
CA ILE A 118 3.11 -2.56 -15.27
C ILE A 118 4.34 -2.37 -14.39
N ASP A 119 4.64 -3.33 -13.51
CA ASP A 119 5.81 -3.29 -12.63
C ASP A 119 7.12 -3.29 -13.43
N ARG A 120 7.12 -3.87 -14.65
CA ARG A 120 8.24 -3.87 -15.62
C ARG A 120 8.57 -2.47 -16.14
N LEU A 121 7.58 -1.58 -16.17
CA LEU A 121 7.71 -0.24 -16.75
C LEU A 121 8.18 0.81 -15.73
N MET A 122 8.13 0.50 -14.44
CA MET A 122 8.45 1.45 -13.37
C MET A 122 9.82 1.16 -12.76
N LYS A 123 10.68 2.19 -12.70
CA LYS A 123 12.04 2.11 -12.12
C LYS A 123 12.04 1.54 -10.69
N ARG A 124 11.01 1.88 -9.92
CA ARG A 124 10.84 1.42 -8.53
C ARG A 124 10.59 -0.09 -8.41
N THR A 125 9.99 -0.74 -9.40
CA THR A 125 9.44 -2.10 -9.25
C THR A 125 9.97 -3.11 -10.25
N GLN A 126 10.75 -2.68 -11.23
CA GLN A 126 11.38 -3.55 -12.24
C GLN A 126 12.29 -4.64 -11.64
N HIS A 127 12.72 -4.51 -10.39
CA HIS A 127 13.56 -5.49 -9.68
C HIS A 127 12.76 -6.46 -8.80
N ARG A 128 11.42 -6.50 -8.92
CA ARG A 128 10.61 -7.44 -8.14
C ARG A 128 10.86 -8.89 -8.59
N PRO A 129 10.78 -9.89 -7.68
CA PRO A 129 11.08 -11.29 -8.01
C PRO A 129 10.25 -11.90 -9.15
N LEU A 130 9.02 -11.43 -9.36
CA LEU A 130 8.18 -11.86 -10.49
C LEU A 130 8.59 -11.21 -11.82
N VAL A 131 9.18 -10.02 -11.76
CA VAL A 131 9.65 -9.30 -12.95
C VAL A 131 11.00 -9.85 -13.39
N THR A 132 11.89 -10.14 -12.45
CA THR A 132 13.23 -10.71 -12.71
C THR A 132 13.19 -12.20 -13.06
N GLY A 133 12.06 -12.88 -12.83
CA GLY A 133 11.91 -14.31 -13.08
C GLY A 133 12.48 -15.22 -11.98
N GLU A 134 12.92 -14.65 -10.85
CA GLU A 134 13.37 -15.41 -9.67
C GLU A 134 12.27 -16.33 -9.12
N LEU A 135 11.01 -15.90 -9.23
CA LEU A 135 9.83 -16.71 -8.94
C LEU A 135 8.94 -16.82 -10.17
N THR A 136 8.37 -18.01 -10.39
CA THR A 136 7.40 -18.21 -11.45
C THR A 136 6.02 -17.71 -11.03
N ASP A 137 5.20 -17.40 -12.04
CA ASP A 137 3.77 -17.09 -11.88
C ASP A 137 3.01 -18.11 -11.03
N ARG A 138 3.25 -19.40 -11.28
CA ARG A 138 2.61 -20.50 -10.54
C ARG A 138 3.04 -20.50 -9.06
N GLN A 139 4.31 -20.23 -8.80
CA GLN A 139 4.85 -20.15 -7.44
C GLN A 139 4.25 -18.96 -6.67
N ALA A 140 4.15 -17.80 -7.32
CA ALA A 140 3.54 -16.62 -6.73
C ALA A 140 2.06 -16.84 -6.42
N LEU A 141 1.30 -17.41 -7.35
CA LEU A 141 -0.13 -17.73 -7.14
C LEU A 141 -0.34 -18.77 -6.04
N ALA A 142 0.45 -19.85 -6.04
CA ALA A 142 0.37 -20.87 -5.00
C ALA A 142 0.66 -20.26 -3.62
N PHE A 143 1.72 -19.46 -3.50
CA PHE A 143 2.03 -18.76 -2.26
C PHE A 143 0.88 -17.83 -1.82
N SER A 144 0.30 -17.07 -2.76
CA SER A 144 -0.80 -16.15 -2.48
C SER A 144 -2.02 -16.87 -1.89
N TRP A 145 -2.45 -17.96 -2.52
CA TRP A 145 -3.58 -18.77 -2.04
C TRP A 145 -3.28 -19.45 -0.71
N ILE A 146 -2.11 -20.09 -0.57
CA ILE A 146 -1.72 -20.77 0.66
C ILE A 146 -1.66 -19.79 1.82
N ALA A 147 -0.98 -18.65 1.66
CA ALA A 147 -0.90 -17.62 2.70
C ALA A 147 -2.27 -17.10 3.12
N GLY A 148 -3.19 -16.91 2.16
CA GLY A 148 -4.55 -16.44 2.44
C GLY A 148 -5.39 -17.46 3.19
N LEU A 149 -5.40 -18.72 2.73
CA LEU A 149 -6.13 -19.81 3.39
C LEU A 149 -5.59 -20.09 4.79
N VAL A 150 -4.26 -20.10 4.95
CA VAL A 150 -3.62 -20.27 6.27
C VAL A 150 -3.93 -19.08 7.17
N SER A 151 -3.90 -17.84 6.67
CA SER A 151 -4.30 -16.65 7.44
C SER A 151 -5.72 -16.77 8.00
N ILE A 152 -6.69 -17.08 7.13
CA ILE A 152 -8.10 -17.17 7.51
C ILE A 152 -8.32 -18.32 8.49
N GLY A 153 -7.77 -19.50 8.20
CA GLY A 153 -7.86 -20.66 9.09
C GLY A 153 -7.18 -20.41 10.44
N TRP A 154 -6.03 -19.73 10.44
CA TRP A 154 -5.32 -19.36 11.66
C TRP A 154 -6.14 -18.42 12.53
N LEU A 155 -6.66 -17.32 11.96
CA LEU A 155 -7.49 -16.37 12.71
C LEU A 155 -8.76 -17.04 13.22
N TRP A 156 -9.40 -17.88 12.41
CA TRP A 156 -10.61 -18.58 12.84
C TRP A 156 -10.34 -19.50 14.04
N ALA A 157 -9.22 -20.23 14.03
CA ALA A 157 -8.87 -21.18 15.08
C ALA A 157 -8.29 -20.52 16.35
N THR A 158 -7.63 -19.37 16.22
CA THR A 158 -6.86 -18.75 17.31
C THR A 158 -7.41 -17.43 17.85
N THR A 159 -8.34 -16.82 17.12
CA THR A 159 -9.04 -15.59 17.51
C THR A 159 -10.54 -15.87 17.54
N ASN A 160 -11.27 -15.52 16.48
CA ASN A 160 -12.69 -15.83 16.29
C ASN A 160 -13.06 -15.82 14.80
N TRP A 161 -14.29 -16.25 14.50
CA TRP A 161 -14.80 -16.31 13.12
C TRP A 161 -14.95 -14.92 12.49
N PHE A 162 -15.29 -13.90 13.28
CA PHE A 162 -15.59 -12.56 12.76
C PHE A 162 -14.32 -11.86 12.28
N ALA A 163 -13.23 -11.95 13.05
CA ALA A 163 -11.90 -11.48 12.64
C ALA A 163 -11.39 -12.23 11.37
N ALA A 164 -11.64 -13.54 11.29
CA ALA A 164 -11.29 -14.34 10.11
C ALA A 164 -12.07 -13.91 8.86
N PHE A 165 -13.38 -13.65 9.00
CA PHE A 165 -14.23 -13.12 7.94
C PHE A 165 -13.75 -11.74 7.46
N LEU A 166 -13.44 -10.83 8.39
CA LEU A 166 -12.90 -9.51 8.07
C LEU A 166 -11.54 -9.60 7.35
N SER A 167 -10.69 -10.56 7.73
CA SER A 167 -9.43 -10.83 7.01
C SER A 167 -9.69 -11.35 5.59
N ALA A 168 -10.62 -12.29 5.40
CA ALA A 168 -11.01 -12.77 4.08
C ALA A 168 -11.56 -11.64 3.20
N PHE A 169 -12.41 -10.78 3.78
CA PHE A 169 -12.93 -9.58 3.11
C PHE A 169 -11.80 -8.61 2.75
N ALA A 170 -10.82 -8.39 3.62
CA ALA A 170 -9.68 -7.53 3.34
C ALA A 170 -8.85 -8.02 2.15
N ILE A 171 -8.56 -9.33 2.09
CA ILE A 171 -7.87 -9.95 0.95
C ILE A 171 -8.69 -9.76 -0.33
N PHE A 172 -9.98 -10.12 -0.29
CA PHE A 172 -10.88 -9.97 -1.44
C PHE A 172 -10.93 -8.52 -1.92
N PHE A 173 -11.14 -7.57 -1.03
CA PHE A 173 -11.24 -6.15 -1.37
C PHE A 173 -9.93 -5.64 -1.98
N TYR A 174 -8.78 -5.98 -1.39
CA TYR A 174 -7.48 -5.54 -1.92
C TYR A 174 -7.17 -6.12 -3.30
N VAL A 175 -7.47 -7.40 -3.51
CA VAL A 175 -7.16 -8.10 -4.76
C VAL A 175 -8.17 -7.72 -5.84
N VAL A 176 -9.45 -7.90 -5.59
CA VAL A 176 -10.50 -7.71 -6.59
C VAL A 176 -10.83 -6.24 -6.74
N VAL A 177 -11.28 -5.58 -5.68
CA VAL A 177 -11.79 -4.21 -5.78
C VAL A 177 -10.65 -3.23 -6.06
N TYR A 178 -9.58 -3.26 -5.28
CA TYR A 178 -8.46 -2.36 -5.50
C TYR A 178 -7.61 -2.75 -6.71
N THR A 179 -6.96 -3.93 -6.68
CA THR A 179 -5.94 -4.26 -7.69
C THR A 179 -6.52 -4.46 -9.08
N MET A 180 -7.61 -5.23 -9.23
CA MET A 180 -8.18 -5.54 -10.54
C MET A 180 -9.11 -4.43 -11.08
N LEU A 181 -9.91 -3.79 -10.22
CA LEU A 181 -10.94 -2.84 -10.68
C LEU A 181 -10.48 -1.39 -10.60
N LEU A 182 -10.12 -0.90 -9.40
CA LEU A 182 -9.92 0.53 -9.17
C LEU A 182 -8.57 1.02 -9.70
N LYS A 183 -7.49 0.29 -9.41
CA LYS A 183 -6.10 0.76 -9.58
C LYS A 183 -5.84 1.36 -10.96
N ARG A 184 -6.30 0.67 -12.02
CA ARG A 184 -6.06 1.05 -13.42
C ARG A 184 -7.17 1.89 -14.05
N ARG A 185 -8.29 2.13 -13.36
CA ARG A 185 -9.50 2.73 -13.99
C ARG A 185 -9.91 4.08 -13.42
N THR A 186 -9.40 4.46 -12.24
CA THR A 186 -9.83 5.71 -11.59
C THR A 186 -8.71 6.41 -10.83
N SER A 187 -8.78 7.73 -10.78
CA SER A 187 -7.91 8.57 -9.94
C SER A 187 -8.25 8.55 -8.46
N GLN A 188 -9.42 7.99 -8.11
CA GLN A 188 -9.84 7.71 -6.74
C GLN A 188 -9.35 6.32 -6.25
N ASN A 189 -8.44 5.70 -7.00
CA ASN A 189 -7.94 4.35 -6.72
C ASN A 189 -7.36 4.20 -5.32
N ILE A 190 -6.57 5.16 -4.86
CA ILE A 190 -5.97 5.15 -3.52
C ILE A 190 -7.03 5.38 -2.44
N VAL A 191 -7.99 6.28 -2.68
CA VAL A 191 -9.00 6.64 -1.68
C VAL A 191 -9.84 5.41 -1.36
N TRP A 192 -10.51 4.84 -2.36
CA TRP A 192 -11.36 3.66 -2.17
C TRP A 192 -10.56 2.39 -1.93
N GLY A 193 -9.38 2.27 -2.56
CA GLY A 193 -8.45 1.18 -2.28
C GLY A 193 -7.93 1.19 -0.84
N GLY A 194 -7.90 2.36 -0.20
CA GLY A 194 -7.50 2.57 1.19
C GLY A 194 -8.34 1.79 2.19
N ILE A 195 -9.58 1.40 1.85
CA ILE A 195 -10.45 0.55 2.68
C ILE A 195 -9.72 -0.72 3.11
N ALA A 196 -9.00 -1.38 2.21
CA ALA A 196 -8.23 -2.58 2.54
C ALA A 196 -7.12 -2.29 3.55
N GLY A 197 -6.49 -1.11 3.49
CA GLY A 197 -5.48 -0.66 4.45
C GLY A 197 -6.04 -0.34 5.83
N CYS A 198 -7.35 -0.10 5.95
CA CYS A 198 -8.03 0.19 7.21
C CYS A 198 -8.49 -1.08 7.93
N MET A 199 -8.61 -2.21 7.21
CA MET A 199 -9.07 -3.48 7.75
C MET A 199 -8.30 -4.02 8.97
N PRO A 200 -6.99 -3.78 9.15
CA PRO A 200 -6.29 -4.18 10.37
C PRO A 200 -6.91 -3.64 11.66
N VAL A 201 -7.51 -2.43 11.62
CA VAL A 201 -8.25 -1.87 12.76
C VAL A 201 -9.46 -2.73 13.08
N PHE A 202 -10.31 -3.03 12.09
CA PHE A 202 -11.49 -3.88 12.30
C PHE A 202 -11.12 -5.30 12.73
N ILE A 203 -10.09 -5.89 12.12
CA ILE A 203 -9.62 -7.23 12.48
C ILE A 203 -9.12 -7.24 13.93
N GLY A 204 -8.31 -6.26 14.33
CA GLY A 204 -7.82 -6.13 15.70
C GLY A 204 -8.95 -5.93 16.71
N TRP A 205 -9.88 -5.01 16.42
CA TRP A 205 -11.03 -4.74 17.29
C TRP A 205 -11.92 -5.97 17.44
N ALA A 206 -12.28 -6.61 16.32
CA ALA A 206 -13.11 -7.81 16.29
C ALA A 206 -12.43 -9.02 16.95
N ALA A 207 -11.09 -9.12 16.90
CA ALA A 207 -10.36 -10.18 17.58
C ALA A 207 -10.56 -10.13 19.10
N VAL A 208 -10.75 -8.93 19.66
CA VAL A 208 -10.97 -8.72 21.10
C VAL A 208 -12.44 -8.76 21.49
N THR A 209 -13.31 -8.15 20.68
CA THR A 209 -14.71 -7.84 21.08
C THR A 209 -15.78 -8.61 20.31
N GLU A 210 -15.40 -9.38 19.29
CA GLU A 210 -16.31 -10.10 18.37
C GLU A 210 -17.40 -9.21 17.74
N SER A 211 -17.20 -7.90 17.71
CA SER A 211 -18.15 -6.91 17.21
C SER A 211 -17.43 -5.73 16.58
N LEU A 212 -18.18 -4.76 16.05
CA LEU A 212 -17.66 -3.45 15.66
C LEU A 212 -18.46 -2.39 16.43
N SER A 213 -17.76 -1.39 16.93
CA SER A 213 -18.31 -0.28 17.68
C SER A 213 -18.00 1.06 16.99
N TRP A 214 -18.47 2.16 17.57
CA TRP A 214 -18.19 3.48 17.00
C TRP A 214 -16.71 3.84 17.06
N GLU A 215 -15.99 3.43 18.10
CA GLU A 215 -14.56 3.61 18.26
C GLU A 215 -13.77 2.94 17.12
N SER A 216 -14.13 1.69 16.78
CA SER A 216 -13.49 0.97 15.69
C SER A 216 -13.77 1.60 14.33
N LEU A 217 -14.99 2.12 14.12
CA LEU A 217 -15.36 2.89 12.92
C LEU A 217 -14.59 4.21 12.81
N ILE A 218 -14.35 4.92 13.92
CA ILE A 218 -13.55 6.14 13.94
C ILE A 218 -12.09 5.83 13.64
N LEU A 219 -11.50 4.81 14.27
CA LEU A 219 -10.12 4.39 14.01
C LEU A 219 -9.94 3.92 12.55
N PHE A 220 -10.95 3.24 11.99
CA PHE A 220 -10.98 2.90 10.56
C PHE A 220 -11.02 4.16 9.71
N GLY A 221 -11.91 5.10 10.03
CA GLY A 221 -12.03 6.40 9.37
C GLY A 221 -10.74 7.21 9.42
N LEU A 222 -9.99 7.14 10.51
CA LEU A 222 -8.68 7.76 10.64
C LEU A 222 -7.68 7.22 9.62
N ILE A 223 -7.54 5.90 9.49
CA ILE A 223 -6.64 5.31 8.48
C ILE A 223 -7.12 5.65 7.07
N PHE A 224 -8.44 5.62 6.85
CA PHE A 224 -9.05 5.91 5.56
C PHE A 224 -8.75 7.36 5.12
N LEU A 225 -9.00 8.33 6.00
CA LEU A 225 -8.76 9.76 5.74
C LEU A 225 -7.28 10.12 5.73
N TRP A 226 -6.44 9.34 6.42
CA TRP A 226 -4.98 9.48 6.39
C TRP A 226 -4.35 8.96 5.09
N THR A 227 -5.00 8.01 4.42
CA THR A 227 -4.45 7.37 3.22
C THR A 227 -4.14 8.39 2.12
N PRO A 228 -5.04 9.34 1.74
CA PRO A 228 -4.73 10.32 0.70
C PRO A 228 -3.59 11.31 1.06
N PRO A 229 -3.58 11.98 2.23
CA PRO A 229 -2.49 12.89 2.60
C PRO A 229 -1.16 12.17 2.84
N HIS A 230 -1.16 10.85 3.04
CA HIS A 230 0.04 10.03 3.05
C HIS A 230 0.52 9.66 1.63
N TYR A 231 -0.35 9.09 0.80
CA TYR A 231 0.06 8.50 -0.49
C TYR A 231 0.22 9.52 -1.62
N TRP A 232 -0.56 10.59 -1.66
CA TRP A 232 -0.45 11.56 -2.75
C TRP A 232 0.89 12.30 -2.80
N PRO A 233 1.52 12.71 -1.69
CA PRO A 233 2.88 13.25 -1.74
C PRO A 233 3.89 12.26 -2.34
N LEU A 234 3.76 10.95 -2.04
CA LEU A 234 4.58 9.92 -2.68
C LEU A 234 4.30 9.83 -4.19
N ALA A 235 3.02 9.87 -4.57
CA ALA A 235 2.60 9.80 -5.98
C ALA A 235 3.01 11.04 -6.78
N VAL A 236 3.15 12.22 -6.15
CA VAL A 236 3.75 13.41 -6.77
C VAL A 236 5.23 13.16 -7.11
N LYS A 237 5.98 12.52 -6.21
CA LYS A 237 7.40 12.20 -6.44
C LYS A 237 7.61 11.18 -7.57
N TYR A 238 6.75 10.18 -7.67
CA TYR A 238 6.84 9.11 -8.68
C TYR A 238 5.84 9.28 -9.84
N ARG A 239 5.43 10.52 -10.12
CA ARG A 239 4.42 10.83 -11.13
C ARG A 239 4.76 10.24 -12.50
N ASP A 240 6.01 10.37 -12.93
CA ASP A 240 6.43 9.94 -14.26
C ASP A 240 6.43 8.41 -14.41
N ASP A 241 6.82 7.69 -13.35
CA ASP A 241 6.71 6.22 -13.31
C ASP A 241 5.24 5.78 -13.47
N TYR A 242 4.31 6.44 -12.77
CA TYR A 242 2.87 6.13 -12.89
C TYR A 242 2.30 6.49 -14.26
N SER A 243 2.73 7.60 -14.84
CA SER A 243 2.34 8.02 -16.19
C SER A 243 2.84 7.04 -17.25
N THR A 244 4.07 6.54 -17.10
CA THR A 244 4.67 5.55 -18.02
C THR A 244 3.93 4.21 -17.98
N ALA A 245 3.39 3.85 -16.82
CA ALA A 245 2.63 2.63 -16.60
C ALA A 245 1.11 2.78 -16.86
N ASP A 246 0.66 3.91 -17.40
CA ASP A 246 -0.75 4.23 -17.65
C ASP A 246 -1.66 4.05 -16.41
N VAL A 247 -1.13 4.36 -15.22
CA VAL A 247 -1.89 4.31 -13.97
C VAL A 247 -2.44 5.70 -13.67
N PRO A 248 -3.77 5.91 -13.66
CA PRO A 248 -4.39 7.24 -13.59
C PRO A 248 -4.40 7.82 -12.17
N MET A 249 -3.26 7.84 -11.47
CA MET A 249 -3.13 8.41 -10.13
C MET A 249 -3.54 9.89 -10.13
N LEU A 250 -4.12 10.39 -9.03
CA LEU A 250 -4.57 11.79 -8.96
C LEU A 250 -3.48 12.81 -9.38
N PRO A 251 -2.20 12.68 -8.98
CA PRO A 251 -1.14 13.58 -9.45
C PRO A 251 -0.77 13.45 -10.92
N VAL A 252 -1.10 12.34 -11.58
CA VAL A 252 -0.92 12.15 -13.02
C VAL A 252 -1.99 12.93 -13.78
N VAL A 253 -3.25 12.81 -13.34
CA VAL A 253 -4.41 13.38 -14.06
C VAL A 253 -4.77 14.82 -13.67
N ARG A 254 -4.25 15.34 -12.55
CA ARG A 254 -4.53 16.70 -12.05
C ARG A 254 -3.24 17.46 -11.73
N GLY A 255 -3.32 18.79 -11.77
CA GLY A 255 -2.22 19.68 -11.41
C GLY A 255 -1.86 19.64 -9.92
N ARG A 256 -0.62 20.00 -9.60
CA ARG A 256 -0.07 20.00 -8.23
C ARG A 256 -0.93 20.79 -7.23
N SER A 257 -1.50 21.92 -7.64
CA SER A 257 -2.37 22.75 -6.81
C SER A 257 -3.65 22.00 -6.39
N VAL A 258 -4.30 21.27 -7.30
CA VAL A 258 -5.50 20.47 -7.00
C VAL A 258 -5.16 19.33 -6.04
N VAL A 259 -4.03 18.65 -6.26
CA VAL A 259 -3.55 17.59 -5.36
C VAL A 259 -3.25 18.15 -3.97
N GLY A 260 -2.54 19.28 -3.88
CA GLY A 260 -2.22 19.93 -2.61
C GLY A 260 -3.47 20.36 -1.84
N LEU A 261 -4.47 20.92 -2.53
CA LEU A 261 -5.75 21.27 -1.90
C LEU A 261 -6.46 20.03 -1.35
N GLN A 262 -6.50 18.94 -2.11
CA GLN A 262 -7.10 17.68 -1.67
C GLN A 262 -6.36 17.13 -0.44
N ILE A 263 -5.03 17.15 -0.42
CA ILE A 263 -4.23 16.76 0.76
C ILE A 263 -4.69 17.57 1.98
N VAL A 264 -4.79 18.90 1.87
CA VAL A 264 -5.22 19.78 2.96
C VAL A 264 -6.64 19.45 3.44
N LEU A 265 -7.60 19.28 2.51
CA LEU A 265 -8.99 18.96 2.85
C LEU A 265 -9.12 17.62 3.58
N TYR A 266 -8.41 16.59 3.11
CA TYR A 266 -8.38 15.29 3.80
C TYR A 266 -7.67 15.38 5.16
N THR A 267 -6.64 16.22 5.31
CA THR A 267 -6.00 16.45 6.62
C THR A 267 -6.95 17.12 7.61
N TRP A 268 -7.76 18.09 7.18
CA TRP A 268 -8.80 18.68 8.03
C TRP A 268 -9.82 17.64 8.47
N ALA A 269 -10.32 16.82 7.54
CA ALA A 269 -11.24 15.73 7.87
C ALA A 269 -10.59 14.70 8.82
N LEU A 270 -9.32 14.37 8.61
CA LEU A 270 -8.53 13.47 9.45
C LEU A 270 -8.41 13.98 10.89
N VAL A 271 -8.07 15.26 11.08
CA VAL A 271 -7.95 15.85 12.43
C VAL A 271 -9.33 15.98 13.08
N ALA A 272 -10.38 16.34 12.35
CA ALA A 272 -11.73 16.32 12.88
C ALA A 272 -12.13 14.90 13.34
N CYS A 273 -11.82 13.89 12.54
CA CYS A 273 -12.07 12.49 12.85
C CYS A 273 -11.29 12.00 14.08
N SER A 274 -10.04 12.46 14.30
CA SER A 274 -9.28 12.07 15.50
C SER A 274 -9.91 12.64 16.75
N LEU A 275 -10.37 13.89 16.70
CA LEU A 275 -11.03 14.52 17.84
C LEU A 275 -12.38 13.89 18.18
N LEU A 276 -13.06 13.24 17.23
CA LEU A 276 -14.29 12.47 17.53
C LEU A 276 -14.04 11.27 18.44
N LEU A 277 -12.82 10.72 18.46
CA LEU A 277 -12.50 9.62 19.37
C LEU A 277 -12.52 10.07 20.83
N VAL A 278 -12.34 11.36 21.11
CA VAL A 278 -12.35 11.90 22.49
C VAL A 278 -13.69 11.64 23.19
N PRO A 279 -14.83 12.17 22.73
CA PRO A 279 -16.11 11.94 23.38
C PRO A 279 -16.64 10.51 23.18
N ILE A 280 -16.32 9.86 22.06
CA ILE A 280 -16.91 8.55 21.72
C ILE A 280 -16.14 7.40 22.38
N GLY A 281 -14.81 7.42 22.32
CA GLY A 281 -13.95 6.42 22.95
C GLY A 281 -13.61 6.73 24.41
N GLY A 282 -14.13 7.83 24.96
CA GLY A 282 -13.88 8.24 26.35
C GLY A 282 -12.41 8.59 26.63
N MET A 283 -11.69 9.11 25.63
CA MET A 283 -10.25 9.35 25.73
C MET A 283 -9.91 10.53 26.65
N GLY A 284 -8.82 10.41 27.40
CA GLY A 284 -8.35 11.38 28.37
C GLY A 284 -7.46 12.49 27.80
N TRP A 285 -6.78 13.21 28.71
CA TRP A 285 -5.86 14.31 28.38
C TRP A 285 -4.67 13.86 27.55
N ILE A 286 -4.15 12.63 27.72
CA ILE A 286 -2.95 12.16 27.00
C ILE A 286 -3.26 12.08 25.51
N TYR A 287 -4.37 11.43 25.14
CA TYR A 287 -4.81 11.38 23.75
C TYR A 287 -5.20 12.75 23.22
N THR A 288 -6.00 13.51 23.97
CA THR A 288 -6.54 14.80 23.50
C THR A 288 -5.43 15.80 23.18
N VAL A 289 -4.45 15.96 24.07
CA VAL A 289 -3.29 16.85 23.82
C VAL A 289 -2.47 16.35 22.64
N THR A 290 -2.23 15.03 22.57
CA THR A 290 -1.46 14.46 21.45
C THR A 290 -2.18 14.69 20.11
N ALA A 291 -3.49 14.45 20.04
CA ALA A 291 -4.30 14.63 18.85
C ALA A 291 -4.31 16.09 18.37
N VAL A 292 -4.48 17.06 19.28
CA VAL A 292 -4.47 18.49 18.95
C VAL A 292 -3.09 18.95 18.48
N LEU A 293 -2.02 18.63 19.22
CA LEU A 293 -0.68 19.11 18.88
C LEU A 293 -0.14 18.46 17.61
N SER A 294 -0.23 17.14 17.49
CA SER A 294 0.23 16.43 16.29
C SER A 294 -0.64 16.75 15.07
N GLY A 295 -1.96 16.91 15.26
CA GLY A 295 -2.90 17.32 14.21
C GLY A 295 -2.60 18.72 13.69
N GLY A 296 -2.41 19.69 14.59
CA GLY A 296 -2.02 21.05 14.23
C GLY A 296 -0.69 21.11 13.48
N TRP A 297 0.31 20.34 13.94
CA TRP A 297 1.60 20.24 13.25
C TRP A 297 1.46 19.63 11.85
N PHE A 298 0.70 18.53 11.70
CA PHE A 298 0.53 17.89 10.41
C PHE A 298 -0.28 18.76 9.44
N MET A 299 -1.30 19.47 9.94
CA MET A 299 -2.03 20.48 9.16
C MET A 299 -1.10 21.58 8.66
N TRP A 300 -0.20 22.10 9.50
CA TRP A 300 0.77 23.11 9.06
C TRP A 300 1.66 22.57 7.91
N GLN A 301 2.15 21.34 8.02
CA GLN A 301 2.95 20.70 6.97
C GLN A 301 2.20 20.59 5.63
N THR A 302 0.91 20.23 5.65
CA THR A 302 0.12 20.09 4.42
C THR A 302 -0.24 21.45 3.79
N HIS A 303 -0.48 22.48 4.60
CA HIS A 303 -0.67 23.85 4.09
C HIS A 303 0.63 24.42 3.51
N ALA A 304 1.79 24.12 4.10
CA ALA A 304 3.08 24.49 3.55
C ALA A 304 3.32 23.85 2.18
N LEU A 305 3.03 22.56 2.03
CA LEU A 305 3.09 21.87 0.74
C LEU A 305 2.13 22.48 -0.30
N TYR A 306 0.91 22.83 0.12
CA TYR A 306 -0.06 23.46 -0.78
C TYR A 306 0.44 24.83 -1.27
N SER A 307 0.98 25.66 -0.38
CA SER A 307 1.58 26.96 -0.72
C SER A 307 2.72 26.83 -1.73
N GLU A 308 3.61 25.83 -1.56
CA GLU A 308 4.66 25.53 -2.53
C GLU A 308 4.11 25.04 -3.87
N SER A 309 3.08 24.20 -3.82
CA SER A 309 2.41 23.69 -5.02
C SER A 309 1.79 24.80 -5.87
N LEU A 310 1.33 25.89 -5.25
CA LEU A 310 0.85 27.09 -5.94
C LEU A 310 1.98 27.88 -6.61
N ARG A 311 3.21 27.80 -6.08
CA ARG A 311 4.41 28.43 -6.64
C ARG A 311 5.12 27.56 -7.68
N GLY A 312 4.60 26.37 -7.96
CA GLY A 312 5.20 25.39 -8.88
C GLY A 312 6.28 24.51 -8.26
N ASP A 313 6.58 24.65 -6.97
CA ASP A 313 7.53 23.80 -6.25
C ASP A 313 6.84 22.54 -5.69
N GLY A 314 7.58 21.44 -5.55
CA GLY A 314 7.14 20.18 -4.95
C GLY A 314 8.15 19.59 -3.96
N SER A 315 9.16 20.36 -3.56
CA SER A 315 10.28 19.91 -2.72
C SER A 315 9.85 19.27 -1.39
N ARG A 316 8.76 19.75 -0.76
CA ARG A 316 8.23 19.18 0.50
C ARG A 316 7.40 17.90 0.38
N SER A 317 7.16 17.37 -0.82
CA SER A 317 6.31 16.17 -0.97
C SER A 317 6.80 15.00 -0.10
N MET A 318 8.11 14.80 -0.04
CA MET A 318 8.69 13.74 0.78
C MET A 318 8.66 14.08 2.28
N THR A 319 8.74 15.35 2.66
CA THR A 319 8.60 15.81 4.05
C THR A 319 7.19 15.52 4.57
N VAL A 320 6.15 15.82 3.79
CA VAL A 320 4.76 15.53 4.18
C VAL A 320 4.51 14.02 4.27
N PHE A 321 5.06 13.23 3.35
CA PHE A 321 4.95 11.76 3.44
C PHE A 321 5.53 11.20 4.75
N HIS A 322 6.73 11.61 5.14
CA HIS A 322 7.33 11.14 6.40
C HIS A 322 6.61 11.75 7.62
N GLY A 323 6.18 13.01 7.52
CA GLY A 323 5.38 13.69 8.54
C GLY A 323 4.06 12.98 8.81
N SER A 324 3.41 12.43 7.77
CA SER A 324 2.16 11.70 7.95
C SER A 324 2.36 10.36 8.68
N ILE A 325 3.49 9.69 8.48
CA ILE A 325 3.86 8.49 9.25
C ILE A 325 4.09 8.87 10.72
N ALA A 326 4.87 9.93 10.97
CA ALA A 326 5.13 10.41 12.32
C ALA A 326 3.85 10.81 13.06
N TYR A 327 2.95 11.55 12.39
CA TYR A 327 1.63 11.89 12.90
C TYR A 327 0.83 10.64 13.30
N LEU A 328 0.71 9.68 12.37
CA LEU A 328 -0.09 8.48 12.61
C LEU A 328 0.48 7.64 13.76
N SER A 329 1.80 7.45 13.80
CA SER A 329 2.48 6.71 14.86
C SER A 329 2.27 7.36 16.23
N LEU A 330 2.39 8.69 16.34
CA LEU A 330 2.15 9.42 17.59
C LEU A 330 0.70 9.29 18.04
N LEU A 331 -0.25 9.44 17.10
CA LEU A 331 -1.67 9.34 17.41
C LEU A 331 -2.05 7.94 17.89
N PHE A 332 -1.62 6.89 17.19
CA PHE A 332 -1.89 5.50 17.58
C PHE A 332 -1.14 5.08 18.84
N LEU A 333 0.06 5.61 19.09
CA LEU A 333 0.72 5.43 20.38
C LEU A 333 -0.14 6.02 21.52
N ALA A 334 -0.71 7.21 21.33
CA ALA A 334 -1.62 7.79 22.31
C ALA A 334 -2.91 6.98 22.48
N VAL A 335 -3.45 6.38 21.40
CA VAL A 335 -4.58 5.44 21.48
C VAL A 335 -4.25 4.23 22.36
N ALA A 336 -3.02 3.72 22.32
CA ALA A 336 -2.59 2.63 23.19
C ALA A 336 -2.33 3.07 24.63
N VAL A 337 -1.71 4.23 24.84
CA VAL A 337 -1.22 4.66 26.16
C VAL A 337 -2.33 5.24 27.02
N ASP A 338 -3.26 6.00 26.42
CA ASP A 338 -4.30 6.72 27.16
C ASP A 338 -5.23 5.78 27.95
N PRO A 339 -5.73 4.65 27.41
CA PRO A 339 -6.52 3.69 28.20
C PRO A 339 -5.75 3.02 29.35
N LEU A 340 -4.42 3.00 29.30
CA LEU A 340 -3.58 2.33 30.30
C LEU A 340 -3.22 3.24 31.49
N LEU A 341 -2.98 4.52 31.23
CA LEU A 341 -2.61 5.51 32.25
C LEU A 341 -3.78 6.40 32.68
N TYR A 342 -4.78 6.52 31.81
CA TYR A 342 -6.04 7.26 31.92
C TYR A 342 -6.02 8.51 32.82
N LEU A 343 -5.91 9.68 32.17
CA LEU A 343 -6.07 10.98 32.82
C LEU A 343 -7.40 11.61 32.37
N PRO A 344 -8.45 11.63 33.21
CA PRO A 344 -9.78 12.07 32.80
C PRO A 344 -9.80 13.55 32.41
N LEU A 345 -10.62 13.89 31.41
CA LEU A 345 -10.77 15.25 30.86
C LEU A 345 -11.43 16.23 31.84
#